data_AF-A0A8J3WCY6-F1
#
_entry.id   AF-A0A8J3WCY6-F1
#
_cell.length_a   1.000
_cell.length_b   1.000
_cell.length_c   1.000
_cell.angle_alpha   90.00
_cell.angle_beta   90.00
_cell.angle_gamma   90.00
#
_symmetry.space_group_name_H-M   'P 1'
#
loop_
_entity.id
_entity.type
_entity.pdbx_description
1 polymer ?
#
loop_
_entity_poly.entity_id
_entity_poly.type
_entity_poly.pdbx_seq_one_letter_code
_entity_poly.pdbx_strand_id
1 'polypeptide(L)' 'MHFHGTNGISRVKIWVLHQIDRADQELCMDQDEWAYRLGWTVKKTGFGGRHYRNPLFDLQKAERIYAEVYAESVSGNVAA' A
#
# COMPACT_ATOMS: atom_id res chain seq x y z
N MET A 1 19.67 -18.94 38.04
CA MET A 1 18.23 -19.29 38.04
C MET A 1 17.57 -18.49 36.93
N HIS A 2 17.25 -19.12 35.79
CA HIS A 2 16.76 -18.42 34.61
C HIS A 2 15.29 -18.01 34.80
N PHE A 3 15.03 -16.73 34.53
CA PHE A 3 13.74 -16.06 34.71
C PHE A 3 12.66 -16.71 33.80
N HIS A 4 11.72 -17.46 34.38
CA HIS A 4 10.57 -18.03 33.67
C HIS A 4 9.37 -17.08 33.56
N GLY A 5 9.54 -15.79 33.90
CA GLY A 5 8.47 -14.78 33.83
C GLY A 5 8.25 -14.13 32.47
N THR A 6 9.21 -14.25 31.54
CA THR A 6 9.14 -13.60 30.21
C THR A 6 8.21 -14.30 29.23
N ASN A 7 8.01 -15.62 29.36
CA ASN A 7 7.28 -16.43 28.38
C ASN A 7 5.77 -16.17 28.40
N GLY A 8 5.16 -15.97 29.58
CA GLY A 8 3.72 -15.70 29.71
C GLY A 8 3.32 -14.34 29.14
N ILE A 9 4.05 -13.28 29.51
CA ILE A 9 3.81 -11.92 29.02
C ILE A 9 4.00 -11.83 27.51
N SER A 10 5.03 -12.51 26.97
CA SER A 10 5.27 -12.56 25.53
C SER A 10 4.12 -13.23 24.79
N ARG A 11 3.56 -14.33 25.33
CA ARG A 11 2.39 -15.00 24.74
C ARG A 11 1.15 -14.10 24.75
N VAL A 12 0.90 -13.38 25.84
CA VAL A 12 -0.24 -12.43 25.91
C VAL A 12 -0.06 -11.29 24.90
N LYS A 13 1.15 -10.72 24.77
CA LYS A 13 1.43 -9.68 23.77
C LYS A 13 1.18 -10.17 22.35
N ILE A 14 1.66 -11.36 22.00
CA ILE A 14 1.44 -11.95 20.67
C ILE A 14 -0.05 -12.16 20.43
N TRP A 15 -0.78 -12.65 21.43
CA TRP A 15 -2.23 -12.83 21.32
C TRP A 15 -2.95 -11.51 21.07
N VAL A 16 -2.62 -10.44 21.82
CA VAL A 16 -3.20 -9.10 21.61
C VAL A 16 -2.89 -8.57 20.21
N LEU A 17 -1.64 -8.65 19.76
CA LEU A 17 -1.25 -8.20 18.42
C LEU A 17 -2.01 -8.96 17.33
N HIS A 18 -2.19 -10.26 17.49
CA HIS A 18 -2.97 -11.07 16.56
C HIS A 18 -4.45 -10.67 16.54
N GLN A 19 -5.05 -10.32 17.69
CA GLN A 19 -6.43 -9.81 17.70
C GLN A 19 -6.54 -8.46 16.99
N ILE A 20 -5.57 -7.56 17.19
CA ILE A 20 -5.53 -6.27 16.50
C ILE A 20 -5.43 -6.47 14.98
N ASP A 21 -4.55 -7.36 14.52
CA ASP A 21 -4.41 -7.64 13.09
C ASP A 21 -5.68 -8.26 12.49
N ARG A 22 -6.38 -9.14 13.22
CA ARG A 22 -7.67 -9.67 12.77
C ARG A 22 -8.74 -8.59 12.68
N ALA A 23 -8.86 -7.75 13.70
CA ALA A 23 -9.82 -6.66 13.70
C ALA A 23 -9.53 -5.64 12.58
N ASP A 24 -8.26 -5.36 12.30
CA ASP A 24 -7.84 -4.52 11.17
C ASP A 24 -8.24 -5.12 9.82
N GLN A 25 -8.07 -6.43 9.65
CA GLN A 25 -8.46 -7.14 8.42
C GLN A 25 -9.97 -7.14 8.23
N GLU A 26 -10.73 -7.46 9.29
CA GLU A 26 -12.20 -7.47 9.23
C GLU A 26 -12.77 -6.09 8.90
N LEU A 27 -12.19 -5.02 9.47
CA LEU A 27 -12.61 -3.64 9.21
C LEU A 27 -12.45 -3.21 7.75
N CYS A 28 -11.41 -3.72 7.06
CA CYS A 28 -11.08 -3.33 5.68
C CYS A 28 -11.44 -4.40 4.64
N MET A 29 -12.07 -5.50 5.03
CA MET A 29 -12.26 -6.69 4.19
C MET A 29 -12.97 -6.37 2.88
N ASP A 30 -14.09 -5.66 2.93
CA ASP A 30 -14.90 -5.36 1.75
C ASP A 30 -14.13 -4.45 0.78
N GLN A 31 -13.45 -3.41 1.29
CA GLN A 31 -12.68 -2.49 0.47
C GLN A 31 -11.45 -3.17 -0.15
N ASP A 32 -10.78 -4.05 0.60
CA ASP A 32 -9.66 -4.85 0.10
C ASP A 32 -10.14 -5.84 -0.98
N GLU A 33 -11.32 -6.45 -0.83
CA GLU A 33 -11.92 -7.31 -1.86
C GLU A 33 -12.23 -6.53 -3.14
N TRP A 34 -12.82 -5.33 -3.02
CA TRP A 34 -13.06 -4.46 -4.16
C TRP A 34 -11.76 -4.05 -4.85
N ALA A 35 -10.74 -3.65 -4.09
CA ALA A 35 -9.44 -3.30 -4.63
C ALA A 35 -8.81 -4.47 -5.38
N TYR A 36 -8.89 -5.69 -4.83
CA TYR A 36 -8.43 -6.90 -5.49
C TYR A 36 -9.18 -7.16 -6.80
N ARG A 37 -10.52 -7.09 -6.80
CA ARG A 37 -11.34 -7.27 -8.01
C ARG A 37 -11.03 -6.25 -9.10
N LEU A 38 -10.71 -5.02 -8.71
CA LEU A 38 -10.36 -3.94 -9.63
C LEU A 38 -8.88 -3.94 -10.03
N GLY A 39 -8.07 -4.88 -9.53
CA GLY A 39 -6.63 -4.92 -9.80
C GLY A 39 -5.86 -3.75 -9.20
N TRP A 40 -6.36 -3.14 -8.13
CA TRP A 40 -5.71 -2.03 -7.45
C TRP A 40 -4.64 -2.53 -6.48
N THR A 41 -3.59 -1.73 -6.30
CA THR A 41 -2.58 -1.99 -5.28
C THR A 41 -3.02 -1.40 -3.95
N VAL A 42 -2.92 -2.18 -2.87
CA VAL A 42 -3.27 -1.73 -1.51
C VAL A 42 -2.01 -1.64 -0.64
N LYS A 43 -1.83 -0.52 0.05
CA LYS A 43 -0.75 -0.34 1.05
C LYS A 43 -1.34 -0.03 2.42
N LYS A 44 -1.04 -0.85 3.42
CA LYS A 44 -1.38 -0.58 4.83
C LYS A 44 -0.58 0.63 5.33
N THR A 45 -1.28 1.59 5.94
CA THR A 45 -0.68 2.81 6.52
C THR A 45 -0.87 2.88 8.04
N GLY A 46 -1.75 2.06 8.61
CA GLY A 46 -2.03 1.97 10.04
C GLY A 46 -3.22 1.05 10.30
N PHE A 47 -3.74 1.06 11.54
CA PHE A 47 -4.98 0.36 11.87
C PHE A 47 -6.17 1.03 11.18
N GLY A 48 -6.94 0.28 10.39
CA GLY A 48 -8.00 0.79 9.50
C GLY A 48 -7.49 1.69 8.37
N GLY A 49 -6.18 1.92 8.28
CA GLY A 49 -5.55 2.82 7.32
C GLY A 49 -5.07 2.07 6.09
N ARG A 50 -5.68 2.35 4.94
CA ARG A 50 -5.31 1.76 3.64
C ARG A 50 -5.18 2.85 2.58
N HIS A 51 -4.12 2.76 1.80
CA HIS A 51 -3.93 3.55 0.59
C HIS A 51 -4.19 2.65 -0.62
N TYR A 52 -5.26 2.93 -1.34
CA TYR A 52 -5.66 2.22 -2.55
C TYR A 52 -5.16 2.96 -3.78
N ARG A 53 -4.40 2.28 -4.63
CA ARG A 53 -3.78 2.85 -5.83
C ARG A 53 -4.28 2.12 -7.07
N ASN A 54 -4.93 2.88 -7.95
CA ASN A 54 -5.37 2.37 -9.25
C ASN A 54 -4.22 2.46 -10.27
N PRO A 55 -3.79 1.34 -10.89
CA PRO A 55 -2.68 1.33 -11.83
C PRO A 55 -2.93 2.16 -13.10
N LEU A 56 -4.19 2.43 -13.46
CA LEU A 56 -4.52 3.26 -14.62
C LEU A 56 -4.08 4.72 -14.43
N PHE A 57 -4.18 5.27 -13.22
CA PHE A 57 -3.69 6.62 -12.95
C PHE A 57 -2.17 6.70 -13.03
N ASP A 58 -1.48 5.61 -12.67
CA ASP A 58 -0.02 5.55 -12.78
C ASP A 58 0.44 5.53 -14.24
N LEU A 59 -0.28 4.77 -15.07
CA LEU A 59 -0.04 4.69 -16.50
C LEU A 59 -0.29 6.05 -17.17
N GLN A 60 -1.44 6.69 -16.89
CA GLN A 60 -1.74 8.03 -17.41
C GLN A 60 -0.72 9.09 -16.99
N LYS A 61 -0.22 9.00 -15.75
CA LYS A 61 0.84 9.89 -15.27
C LYS A 61 2.14 9.64 -16.04
N ALA A 62 2.50 8.38 -16.28
CA ALA A 62 3.68 8.04 -17.06
C ALA A 62 3.55 8.56 -18.50
N GLU A 63 2.42 8.31 -19.17
CA GLU A 63 2.14 8.79 -20.52
C GLU A 63 2.25 10.31 -20.64
N ARG A 64 1.74 11.05 -19.66
CA ARG A 64 1.89 12.51 -19.62
C ARG A 64 3.35 12.94 -19.55
N ILE A 65 4.12 12.32 -18.66
CA ILE A 65 5.55 12.62 -18.52
C ILE A 65 6.30 12.30 -19.81
N TYR A 66 5.99 11.16 -20.46
CA TYR A 66 6.58 10.80 -21.75
C TYR A 66 6.24 11.83 -22.84
N ALA A 67 4.99 12.29 -22.89
CA ALA A 67 4.55 13.30 -23.86
C ALA A 67 5.27 14.64 -23.67
N GLU A 68 5.45 15.08 -22.41
CA GLU A 68 6.18 16.31 -22.07
C GLU A 68 7.66 16.21 -22.50
N VAL A 69 8.34 15.11 -22.16
CA VAL A 69 9.74 14.87 -22.53
C VAL A 69 9.91 14.78 -24.05
N TYR A 70 8.97 14.10 -24.74
CA TYR A 70 9.01 14.00 -26.20
C TYR A 70 8.85 15.39 -26.85
N ALA A 71 7.90 16.20 -26.39
CA ALA A 71 7.69 17.55 -26.90
C ALA A 71 8.92 18.46 -26.71
N GLU A 72 9.59 18.37 -25.56
CA GLU A 72 10.84 19.09 -25.29
C GLU A 72 11.97 18.64 -26.24
N SER A 73 12.10 17.34 -26.48
CA SER A 73 13.12 16.79 -27.40
C SER A 73 12.91 17.23 -28.86
N VAL A 74 11.65 17.35 -29.30
CA VAL A 74 11.30 17.83 -30.64
C VAL A 74 11.56 19.34 -30.73
N SER A 75 11.22 20.11 -29.70
CA SER A 75 11.49 21.56 -29.67
C SER A 75 12.99 21.89 -29.65
N GLY A 76 13.80 21.09 -28.94
CA GLY A 76 15.26 21.28 -28.90
C GLY A 76 15.95 20.98 -30.23
N ASN A 77 15.45 20.01 -30.99
CA ASN A 77 15.96 19.68 -32.33
C ASN A 77 15.59 20.71 -33.42
N VAL A 78 14.55 21.53 -33.21
CA VAL A 78 14.15 22.58 -34.15
C VAL A 78 14.94 23.89 -33.91
N ALA A 79 15.57 24.03 -32.74
CA ALA A 79 16.35 25.20 -32.36
C ALA A 79 17.86 25.08 -32.61
N ALA A 80 18.34 23.95 -33.14
CA ALA A 80 19.73 23.68 -33.52
C ALA A 80 19.88 23.59 -35.04
#